data_AF-A0A958HHQ4-F1
#
_entry.id   AF-A0A958HHQ4-F1
#
_cell.length_a   1.000
_cell.length_b   1.000
_cell.length_c   1.000
_cell.angle_alpha   90.00
_cell.angle_beta   90.00
_cell.angle_gamma   90.00
#
_symmetry.space_group_name_H-M   'P 1'
#
loop_
_entity.id
_entity.type
_entity.pdbx_description
1 polymer ?
#
loop_
_entity_poly.entity_id
_entity_poly.type
_entity_poly.pdbx_seq_one_letter_code
_entity_poly.pdbx_strand_id
1 'polypeptide(L)' 'MKPFAHWAIHKQQKIRIATRRGAEIYGELVGPDGLARPFVYDQKRQRLTIGEPGAERVLLLDDYGFEQEDAPSRGAN' A
#
# COMPACT_ATOMS: atom_id res chain seq x y z
N MET A 1 -3.22 10.32 0.73
CA MET A 1 -3.27 9.86 -0.69
C MET A 1 -1.95 10.04 -1.43
N LYS A 2 -1.25 11.18 -1.28
CA LYS A 2 -0.02 11.50 -2.03
C LYS A 2 1.08 10.41 -1.94
N PRO A 3 1.41 9.84 -0.77
CA PRO A 3 2.41 8.77 -0.69
C PRO A 3 2.07 7.53 -1.52
N PHE A 4 0.83 7.06 -1.42
CA PHE A 4 0.38 5.89 -2.16
C PHE A 4 0.40 6.09 -3.68
N ALA A 5 -0.01 7.28 -4.15
CA ALA A 5 0.04 7.60 -5.57
C ALA A 5 1.49 7.61 -6.10
N HIS A 6 2.43 8.19 -5.35
CA HIS A 6 3.85 8.16 -5.71
C HIS A 6 4.39 6.73 -5.75
N TRP A 7 4.12 5.93 -4.73
CA TRP A 7 4.52 4.52 -4.68
C TRP A 7 4.01 3.76 -5.92
N ALA A 8 2.73 3.92 -6.26
CA ALA A 8 2.14 3.24 -7.41
C ALA A 8 2.82 3.64 -8.72
N ILE A 9 3.16 4.92 -8.91
CA ILE A 9 3.91 5.39 -10.08
C ILE A 9 5.30 4.76 -10.12
N HIS A 10 6.04 4.79 -9.01
CA HIS A 10 7.38 4.21 -8.92
C HIS A 10 7.40 2.70 -9.19
N LYS A 11 6.35 1.98 -8.79
CA LYS A 11 6.20 0.54 -9.01
C LYS A 11 5.42 0.19 -10.27
N GLN A 12 5.12 1.17 -11.12
CA GLN A 12 4.37 1.03 -12.37
C GLN A 12 3.02 0.31 -12.19
N GLN A 13 2.35 0.55 -11.06
CA GLN A 13 1.04 0.02 -10.74
C GLN A 13 -0.06 0.99 -11.19
N LYS A 14 -1.14 0.46 -11.78
CA LYS A 14 -2.35 1.24 -12.04
C LYS A 14 -3.32 1.07 -10.87
N ILE A 15 -3.77 2.19 -10.30
CA ILE A 15 -4.74 2.19 -9.21
C ILE A 15 -6.16 2.23 -9.77
N ARG A 16 -7.01 1.28 -9.37
CA ARG A 16 -8.46 1.32 -9.57
C ARG A 16 -9.15 1.42 -8.21
N ILE A 17 -9.75 2.55 -7.91
CA ILE A 17 -10.43 2.77 -6.63
C ILE A 17 -11.85 2.22 -6.73
N ALA A 18 -12.22 1.30 -5.85
CA ALA A 18 -13.58 0.77 -5.75
C ALA A 18 -14.42 1.57 -4.75
N THR A 19 -13.87 1.85 -3.56
CA THR A 19 -14.59 2.61 -2.52
C THR A 19 -13.63 3.29 -1.54
N ARG A 20 -14.16 4.21 -0.74
CA ARG A 20 -13.46 4.89 0.35
C ARG A 20 -14.33 4.84 1.60
N ARG A 21 -13.75 4.45 2.74
CA ARG A 21 -14.43 4.42 4.04
C ARG A 21 -13.57 5.14 5.07
N GLY A 22 -13.97 6.36 5.44
CA GLY A 22 -13.18 7.19 6.33
C GLY A 22 -11.78 7.45 5.76
N ALA A 23 -10.75 6.98 6.47
CA ALA A 23 -9.35 7.09 6.05
C ALA A 23 -8.85 5.93 5.19
N GLU A 24 -9.68 4.90 4.96
CA GLU A 24 -9.31 3.72 4.20
C GLU A 24 -9.78 3.84 2.74
N ILE A 25 -8.92 3.45 1.82
CA ILE A 25 -9.20 3.36 0.39
C ILE A 25 -9.08 1.91 -0.04
N TYR A 26 -10.10 1.41 -0.71
CA TYR A 26 -10.17 0.04 -1.20
C TYR A 26 -10.20 0.04 -2.72
N GLY A 27 -9.60 -0.98 -3.32
CA GLY A 27 -9.62 -1.14 -4.76
C GLY A 27 -8.69 -2.24 -5.25
N GLU A 28 -8.23 -2.08 -6.48
CA GLU A 28 -7.31 -3.01 -7.14
C GLU A 28 -6.07 -2.27 -7.66
N LEU A 29 -4.92 -2.93 -7.53
CA LEU A 29 -3.67 -2.55 -8.19
C LEU A 29 -3.44 -3.49 -9.36
N VAL A 30 -3.29 -2.93 -10.56
CA VAL A 30 -2.91 -3.71 -11.74
C VAL A 30 -1.42 -3.51 -11.98
N GLY A 31 -0.67 -4.59 -11.85
CA GLY A 31 0.78 -4.58 -12.05
C GLY A 31 1.21 -4.59 -13.52
N PRO A 32 2.51 -4.46 -13.79
CA PRO A 32 3.06 -4.59 -15.14
C PRO A 32 2.90 -6.01 -15.71
N ASP A 33 2.73 -7.00 -14.84
CA ASP A 33 2.34 -8.38 -15.19
C ASP A 33 0.88 -8.48 -15.69
N GLY A 34 0.11 -7.40 -15.62
CA GLY A 34 -1.30 -7.37 -15.99
C GLY A 34 -2.22 -7.96 -14.92
N LEU A 35 -1.67 -8.46 -13.80
CA LEU A 35 -2.46 -9.07 -12.74
C LEU A 35 -3.03 -7.98 -11.84
N ALA A 36 -4.35 -8.04 -11.63
CA ALA A 36 -5.05 -7.24 -10.65
C ALA A 36 -4.94 -7.90 -9.27
N ARG A 37 -4.55 -7.13 -8.26
CA ARG A 37 -4.51 -7.56 -6.86
C ARG A 37 -5.32 -6.59 -6.01
N PRO A 38 -6.19 -7.06 -5.12
CA PRO A 38 -6.92 -6.15 -4.24
C PRO A 38 -5.95 -5.39 -3.33
N PHE A 39 -6.31 -4.19 -2.92
CA PHE A 39 -5.56 -3.42 -1.95
C PHE A 39 -6.46 -2.69 -0.95
N VAL A 40 -5.88 -2.41 0.21
CA VAL A 40 -6.40 -1.47 1.19
C VAL A 40 -5.30 -0.49 1.57
N TYR A 41 -5.59 0.80 1.50
CA TYR A 41 -4.67 1.85 1.94
C TYR A 41 -5.27 2.67 3.09
N ASP A 42 -4.67 2.56 4.28
CA ASP A 42 -4.96 3.41 5.42
C ASP A 42 -4.16 4.71 5.30
N GLN A 43 -4.85 5.81 5.04
CA GLN A 43 -4.23 7.11 4.85
C GLN A 43 -3.61 7.70 6.11
N LYS A 44 -4.12 7.37 7.31
CA LYS A 44 -3.62 7.89 8.58
C LYS A 44 -2.33 7.20 8.98
N ARG A 45 -2.27 5.88 8.76
CA ARG A 45 -1.10 5.04 9.09
C ARG A 45 -0.10 4.92 7.93
N GLN A 46 -0.44 5.49 6.77
CA GLN A 46 0.31 5.35 5.53
C GLN A 46 0.63 3.88 5.20
N ARG A 47 -0.32 2.99 5.51
CA ARG A 47 -0.16 1.55 5.40
C ARG A 47 -0.91 1.03 4.19
N LEU A 48 -0.21 0.32 3.32
CA LEU A 48 -0.74 -0.32 2.12
C LEU A 48 -0.71 -1.84 2.30
N THR A 49 -1.87 -2.47 2.24
CA THR A 49 -2.03 -3.92 2.21
C THR A 49 -2.42 -4.34 0.80
N ILE A 50 -1.74 -5.33 0.21
CA ILE A 50 -1.94 -5.78 -1.18
C ILE A 50 -2.10 -7.30 -1.20
N GLY A 51 -3.09 -7.80 -1.94
CA GLY A 51 -3.33 -9.23 -2.13
C GLY A 51 -4.54 -9.74 -1.36
N GLU A 52 -4.85 -11.01 -1.61
CA GLU A 52 -6.00 -11.70 -1.02
C GLU A 52 -5.79 -11.97 0.48
N PRO A 53 -6.87 -12.05 1.27
CA PRO A 53 -6.79 -12.42 2.69
C PRO A 53 -5.98 -13.72 2.92
N GLY A 54 -4.98 -13.67 3.80
CA GLY A 54 -4.09 -14.78 4.13
C GLY A 54 -2.83 -14.87 3.28
N ALA A 55 -2.70 -14.04 2.24
CA ALA A 55 -1.49 -13.91 1.42
C ALA A 55 -1.11 -12.44 1.21
N GLU A 56 -1.50 -11.56 2.14
CA GLU A 56 -1.28 -10.13 1.98
C GLU A 56 0.19 -9.73 2.14
N ARG A 57 0.63 -8.85 1.25
CA ARG A 57 1.84 -8.05 1.46
C ARG A 57 1.45 -6.74 2.12
N VAL A 58 2.09 -6.43 3.25
CA VAL A 58 1.89 -5.17 3.98
C VAL A 58 3.11 -4.27 3.79
N LEU A 59 2.87 -3.00 3.47
CA LEU A 59 3.89 -1.97 3.28
C LEU A 59 3.55 -0.75 4.14
N LEU A 60 4.57 -0.17 4.76
CA LEU A 60 4.50 1.17 5.33
C LEU A 60 5.17 2.13 4.36
N LEU A 61 4.49 3.22 4.04
CA LEU A 61 4.98 4.25 3.13
C LEU A 61 5.36 5.49 3.95
N ASP A 62 6.48 6.12 3.62
CA ASP A 62 6.81 7.45 4.12
C ASP A 62 5.99 8.55 3.40
N ASP A 63 6.16 9.82 3.78
CA ASP A 63 5.46 10.96 3.16
C ASP A 63 5.76 11.15 1.66
N TYR A 64 6.84 10.55 1.16
CA TYR A 64 7.28 10.61 -0.23
C TYR A 64 6.82 9.41 -1.05
N GLY A 65 6.33 8.34 -0.42
CA GLY A 65 5.88 7.11 -1.07
C GLY A 65 6.95 6.02 -1.15
N PHE A 66 8.04 6.13 -0.40
CA PHE A 66 9.03 5.07 -0.27
C PHE A 66 8.61 4.03 0.77
N GLU A 67 8.91 2.76 0.49
CA GLU A 67 8.70 1.66 1.42
C GLU A 67 9.67 1.81 2.60
N GLN A 68 9.15 1.82 3.82
CA GLN A 68 9.97 1.73 5.02
C GLN A 68 10.12 0.26 5.42
N GLU A 69 11.34 -0.15 5.76
CA GLU A 69 11.56 -1.39 6.50
C GLU A 69 10.87 -1.23 7.86
N ASP A 70 10.07 -2.22 8.24
CA ASP A 70 9.60 -2.35 9.63
C ASP A 70 10.87 -2.55 10.46
N ALA A 71 11.43 -1.45 10.99
CA ALA A 71 12.63 -1.53 11.81
C ALA A 71 12.29 -2.49 12.95
N PRO A 72 12.97 -3.64 13.08
CA PRO A 72 12.70 -4.53 14.19
C PRO A 72 12.91 -3.69 15.44
N SER A 73 11.86 -3.58 16.25
CA SER A 73 11.86 -2.86 17.51
C SER A 73 13.19 -3.13 18.19
N ARG A 74 14.07 -2.12 18.25
CA ARG A 74 15.43 -2.27 18.76
C ARG A 74 15.27 -2.76 20.18
N GLY A 75 15.45 -4.06 20.38
CA GLY A 75 15.40 -4.71 21.67
C GLY A 75 16.34 -3.95 22.58
N ALA A 76 15.80 -3.47 23.69
CA ALA A 76 16.60 -2.98 24.79
C ALA A 76 17.63 -4.06 25.14
N ASN A 77 18.91 -3.69 25.08
CA ASN A 77 19.97 -4.35 25.82
C ASN A 77 20.97 -3.28 26.24
#